data_AF-A0A0G1DDX2-F1
#
_entry.id   AF-A0A0G1DDX2-F1
#
_cell.length_a   1.000
_cell.length_b   1.000
_cell.length_c   1.000
_cell.angle_alpha   90.00
_cell.angle_beta   90.00
_cell.angle_gamma   90.00
#
_symmetry.space_group_name_H-M   'P 1'
#
loop_
_entity.id
_entity.type
_entity.pdbx_description
1 polymer ?
#
loop_
_entity_poly.entity_id
_entity_poly.type
_entity_poly.pdbx_seq_one_letter_code
_entity_poly.pdbx_strand_id
1 'polypeptide(L)' 'MEKIIINTDGAARGNPGPAAASFVIRKGSGEVLAKEGVLLGETTNNVAEYMAVKIAFDKIVQDFSGILPAFRLWP' A
#
# COMPACT_ATOMS: atom_id res chain seq x y z
N MET A 1 -21.32 4.21 4.43
CA MET A 1 -19.93 4.61 4.13
C MET A 1 -19.45 3.77 2.98
N GLU A 2 -18.84 4.39 1.97
CA GLU A 2 -18.15 3.64 0.91
C GLU A 2 -16.88 3.02 1.50
N LYS A 3 -16.68 1.72 1.29
CA LYS A 3 -15.53 0.99 1.82
C LYS A 3 -14.37 1.11 0.83
N ILE A 4 -13.18 1.39 1.33
CA ILE A 4 -11.93 1.25 0.57
C ILE A 4 -11.22 -0.01 1.07
N ILE A 5 -10.78 -0.84 0.13
CA ILE A 5 -10.07 -2.09 0.37
C ILE A 5 -8.69 -1.94 -0.27
N ILE A 6 -7.65 -2.10 0.54
CA ILE A 6 -6.26 -2.07 0.08
C ILE A 6 -5.67 -3.44 0.36
N ASN A 7 -5.17 -4.09 -0.70
CA ASN A 7 -4.34 -5.29 -0.58
C ASN A 7 -2.91 -4.89 -0.85
N THR A 8 -1.99 -5.31 0.01
CA THR A 8 -0.56 -5.01 -0.09
C THR A 8 0.21 -6.31 -0.01
N ASP A 9 1.38 -6.32 -0.63
CA ASP A 9 2.31 -7.44 -0.56
C ASP A 9 3.73 -6.91 -0.79
N GLY A 10 4.69 -7.41 -0.01
CA GLY A 10 6.09 -7.10 -0.17
C GLY A 10 6.95 -8.35 -0.06
N ALA A 11 7.90 -8.50 -0.98
CA ALA A 11 8.72 -9.70 -1.07
C ALA A 11 10.19 -9.37 -1.27
N ALA A 12 11.07 -10.16 -0.66
CA ALA A 12 12.52 -10.14 -0.88
C ALA A 12 13.05 -11.52 -1.25
N ARG A 13 13.95 -11.60 -2.25
CA ARG A 13 14.67 -12.83 -2.62
C ARG A 13 15.90 -13.00 -1.73
N GLY A 14 15.67 -13.36 -0.47
CA GLY A 14 16.70 -13.46 0.58
C GLY A 14 16.34 -12.63 1.81
N ASN A 15 17.26 -12.58 2.78
CA ASN A 15 17.06 -11.79 3.99
C ASN A 15 18.40 -11.22 4.53
N PRO A 16 19.02 -10.22 3.85
CA PRO A 16 18.45 -9.39 2.78
C PRO A 16 18.61 -9.98 1.36
N GLY A 17 17.91 -9.39 0.38
CA GLY A 17 18.08 -9.64 -1.05
C GLY A 17 17.21 -8.72 -1.91
N PRO A 18 17.25 -8.84 -3.25
CA PRO A 18 16.44 -8.01 -4.15
C PRO A 18 14.95 -8.09 -3.81
N ALA A 19 14.33 -6.94 -3.65
CA ALA A 19 13.00 -6.81 -3.07
C ALA A 19 12.09 -5.86 -3.85
N ALA A 20 10.79 -6.05 -3.67
CA ALA A 20 9.75 -5.20 -4.22
C ALA A 20 8.57 -5.10 -3.25
N ALA A 21 7.81 -4.02 -3.37
CA ALA A 21 6.54 -3.81 -2.68
C ALA A 21 5.45 -3.52 -3.71
N SER A 22 4.22 -3.94 -3.44
CA SER A 22 3.10 -3.72 -4.34
C SER A 22 1.79 -3.54 -3.59
N PHE A 23 0.82 -2.93 -4.25
CA PHE A 23 -0.53 -2.79 -3.70
C PHE A 23 -1.60 -2.72 -4.79
N VAL A 24 -2.84 -2.96 -4.37
CA VAL A 24 -4.07 -2.69 -5.14
C VAL A 24 -5.08 -2.02 -4.22
N ILE A 25 -5.57 -0.84 -4.61
CA ILE A 25 -6.63 -0.08 -3.95
C ILE A 25 -7.92 -0.25 -4.73
N ARG A 26 -9.00 -0.62 -4.03
CA ARG A 26 -10.33 -0.84 -4.60
C ARG A 26 -11.43 -0.23 -3.75
N LYS A 27 -12.53 0.17 -4.39
CA LYS A 27 -13.81 0.39 -3.70
C LYS A 27 -14.42 -0.93 -3.25
N GLY A 28 -15.37 -0.87 -2.34
CA GLY A 28 -16.15 -2.04 -1.89
C GLY A 28 -16.93 -2.72 -3.02
N SER A 29 -17.21 -2.01 -4.11
CA SER A 29 -17.79 -2.56 -5.35
C SER A 29 -16.83 -3.45 -6.15
N GLY A 30 -15.52 -3.39 -5.87
CA GLY A 30 -14.47 -4.05 -6.64
C GLY A 30 -13.79 -3.16 -7.69
N GLU A 31 -14.30 -1.95 -7.94
CA GLU A 31 -13.65 -0.97 -8.84
C GLU A 31 -12.23 -0.66 -8.36
N VAL A 32 -11.23 -0.83 -9.24
CA VAL A 32 -9.82 -0.53 -8.95
C VAL A 32 -9.57 0.95 -9.11
N LEU A 33 -9.10 1.59 -8.04
CA LEU A 33 -8.73 3.00 -8.02
C LEU A 33 -7.25 3.19 -8.40
N ALA A 34 -6.38 2.33 -7.87
CA ALA A 34 -4.95 2.37 -8.14
C ALA A 34 -4.31 0.99 -7.90
N LYS A 35 -3.22 0.71 -8.61
CA LYS A 35 -2.35 -0.44 -8.37
C LYS A 35 -0.93 -0.08 -8.81
N GLU A 36 0.06 -0.50 -8.05
CA GLU A 36 1.45 -0.19 -8.33
C GLU A 36 2.39 -1.26 -7.75
N GLY A 37 3.56 -1.41 -8.36
CA GLY A 37 4.68 -2.19 -7.85
C GLY A 37 5.96 -1.38 -7.93
N VAL A 38 6.75 -1.39 -6.85
CA VAL A 38 7.96 -0.58 -6.69
C VAL A 38 9.13 -1.50 -6.33
N LEU A 39 10.25 -1.35 -7.04
CA LEU A 39 11.51 -2.01 -6.69
C LEU A 39 12.14 -1.29 -5.49
N LEU A 40 12.53 -2.05 -4.46
CA LEU A 40 13.10 -1.51 -3.22
C LEU A 40 14.64 -1.64 -3.15
N GLY A 41 15.25 -2.22 -4.18
CA GLY A 41 16.66 -2.61 -4.14
C GLY A 41 16.85 -3.83 -3.23
N GLU A 42 17.94 -3.87 -2.46
CA GLU A 42 18.18 -4.95 -1.49
C GLU A 42 17.63 -4.58 -0.11
N THR A 43 16.72 -5.41 0.41
CA THR A 43 16.24 -5.28 1.79
C THR A 43 15.77 -6.63 2.35
N THR A 44 15.27 -6.64 3.58
CA THR A 44 14.69 -7.83 4.24
C THR A 44 13.23 -8.01 3.85
N ASN A 45 12.71 -9.24 3.99
CA ASN A 45 11.30 -9.51 3.69
C ASN A 45 10.36 -8.64 4.52
N ASN A 46 10.66 -8.48 5.82
CA ASN A 46 9.84 -7.67 6.72
C ASN A 46 9.81 -6.19 6.33
N VAL A 47 10.94 -5.65 5.85
CA VAL A 47 10.97 -4.28 5.34
C VAL A 47 10.16 -4.17 4.05
N ALA A 48 10.21 -5.15 3.15
CA ALA A 48 9.42 -5.14 1.94
C ALA A 48 7.90 -5.11 2.23
N GLU A 49 7.42 -5.96 3.13
CA GLU A 49 6.01 -6.00 3.55
C GLU A 49 5.55 -4.68 4.17
N TYR A 50 6.39 -4.10 5.05
CA TYR A 50 6.09 -2.81 5.67
C TYR A 50 6.02 -1.68 4.63
N MET A 51 6.95 -1.68 3.67
CA MET A 51 6.99 -0.68 2.61
C MET A 51 5.76 -0.76 1.71
N ALA A 52 5.21 -1.95 1.46
CA ALA A 52 3.96 -2.11 0.71
C ALA A 52 2.78 -1.40 1.39
N VAL A 53 2.65 -1.53 2.71
CA VAL A 53 1.63 -0.82 3.51
C VAL A 53 1.85 0.68 3.44
N LYS A 54 3.09 1.15 3.68
CA LYS A 54 3.42 2.58 3.68
C LYS A 54 3.10 3.23 2.34
N ILE A 55 3.57 2.66 1.24
CA ILE A 55 3.40 3.23 -0.10
C ILE A 55 1.92 3.28 -0.47
N ALA A 56 1.15 2.22 -0.16
CA ALA A 56 -0.29 2.22 -0.41
C ALA A 56 -1.04 3.28 0.42
N PHE A 57 -0.64 3.48 1.67
CA PHE A 57 -1.20 4.53 2.54
C PHE A 57 -0.88 5.93 2.01
N ASP A 58 0.37 6.18 1.63
CA ASP A 58 0.78 7.46 1.05
C ASP A 58 -0.02 7.74 -0.24
N LYS A 59 -0.22 6.72 -1.09
CA LYS A 59 -1.00 6.83 -2.32
C LYS A 59 -2.45 7.22 -2.07
N ILE A 60 -3.13 6.57 -1.12
CA ILE A 60 -4.54 6.87 -0.83
C ILE A 60 -4.70 8.25 -0.18
N VAL A 61 -3.77 8.66 0.68
CA VAL A 61 -3.81 9.99 1.31
C VAL A 61 -3.55 11.10 0.30
N GLN A 62 -2.61 10.91 -0.64
CA GLN A 62 -2.26 11.93 -1.62
C GLN A 62 -3.32 12.08 -2.71
N ASP A 63 -3.77 10.97 -3.30
CA ASP A 63 -4.57 11.01 -4.53
C ASP A 63 -6.08 10.87 -4.27
N PHE A 64 -6.47 10.37 -3.10
CA PHE A 64 -7.84 9.99 -2.78
C PHE A 64 -8.33 10.54 -1.44
N SER A 65 -7.70 11.60 -0.91
CA SER A 65 -8.11 12.24 0.35
C SER A 65 -9.58 12.65 0.38
N GLY A 66 -10.15 13.09 -0.76
CA GLY A 66 -11.55 13.50 -0.86
C GLY A 66 -12.58 12.39 -0.67
N ILE A 67 -12.17 11.11 -0.77
CA ILE A 67 -13.04 9.95 -0.54
C ILE A 67 -12.75 9.26 0.81
N LEU A 68 -11.71 9.70 1.53
CA LEU A 68 -11.42 9.16 2.85
C LEU A 68 -12.39 9.74 3.88
N PRO A 69 -12.87 8.94 4.85
CA PRO A 69 -13.55 9.49 6.00
C PRO A 69 -12.61 10.48 6.70
N ALA A 70 -13.16 11.57 7.26
CA ALA A 70 -12.37 12.58 7.96
C ALA A 70 -11.39 11.89 8.92
N PHE A 71 -10.10 11.89 8.54
CA PHE A 71 -9.07 11.17 9.26
C PHE A 71 -8.77 11.97 10.53
N ARG A 72 -9.44 11.61 11.62
CA ARG A 72 -9.16 12.17 12.93
C ARG A 72 -7.98 11.38 13.49
N LEU A 73 -6.80 12.00 13.52
CA LEU A 73 -5.68 11.50 14.32
C LEU A 73 -6.24 11.21 15.72
N TRP A 74 -5.96 10.01 16.21
CA TRP A 74 -6.28 9.67 17.60
C TRP A 74 -5.66 10.73 18.50
N PRO A 75 -6.40 11.28 19.48
CA PRO A 75 -5.90 12.35 20.34
C PRO A 75 -4.61 11.98 21.08
#